data_AF-A0A0D6PAP3-F1
#
_entry.id   AF-A0A0D6PAP3-F1
#
_cell.length_a   1.000
_cell.length_b   1.000
_cell.length_c   1.000
_cell.angle_alpha   90.00
_cell.angle_beta   90.00
_cell.angle_gamma   90.00
#
_symmetry.space_group_name_H-M   'P 1'
#
loop_
_entity.id
_entity.type
_entity.pdbx_description
1 polymer ?
#
loop_
_entity_poly.entity_id
_entity_poly.type
_entity_poly.pdbx_seq_one_letter_code
_entity_poly.pdbx_strand_id
1 'polypeptide(L)'
;MDPMQTDILDLAARRLGWLDRRQSVLAQNIANADTSGFQPRDLPSFAASLAGATEMAAAGRLELTRPGHMAGTAGAGILSDARPTGPDTGAQGVDGNGVALDEELTRVADTQNQQALATGLYSKYLGLFRLALGRG
;
A
#
# COMPACT_ATOMS: atom_id res chain seq x y z
N MET A 1 9.39 -11.38 -25.86
CA MET A 1 8.64 -10.42 -25.04
C MET A 1 9.67 -9.48 -24.46
N ASP A 2 9.58 -8.18 -24.76
CA ASP A 2 10.57 -7.20 -24.30
C ASP A 2 10.50 -7.08 -22.77
N PRO A 3 11.57 -7.44 -22.04
CA PRO A 3 11.56 -7.45 -20.57
C PRO A 3 11.34 -6.06 -19.96
N MET A 4 11.59 -4.99 -20.72
CA MET A 4 11.40 -3.60 -20.27
C MET A 4 9.94 -3.12 -20.31
N GLN A 5 9.08 -3.71 -21.16
CA GLN A 5 7.68 -3.28 -21.29
C GLN A 5 6.77 -3.93 -20.26
N THR A 6 7.06 -5.18 -19.89
CA THR A 6 6.33 -5.91 -18.84
C THR A 6 6.61 -5.34 -17.44
N ASP A 7 7.81 -4.80 -17.22
CA ASP A 7 8.24 -4.36 -15.89
C ASP A 7 7.56 -3.05 -15.45
N ILE A 8 7.46 -2.04 -16.33
CA ILE A 8 6.85 -0.75 -15.96
C ILE A 8 5.33 -0.85 -15.71
N LEU A 9 4.63 -1.68 -16.49
CA LEU A 9 3.21 -1.92 -16.30
C LEU A 9 2.94 -2.71 -15.02
N ASP A 10 3.77 -3.71 -14.72
CA ASP A 10 3.70 -4.45 -13.45
C ASP A 10 3.99 -3.52 -12.26
N LEU A 11 5.00 -2.65 -12.35
CA LEU A 11 5.30 -1.66 -11.32
C LEU A 11 4.14 -0.69 -11.09
N ALA A 12 3.50 -0.22 -12.17
CA ALA A 12 2.31 0.64 -12.08
C ALA A 12 1.13 -0.09 -11.41
N ALA A 13 0.89 -1.35 -11.77
CA ALA A 13 -0.14 -2.18 -11.14
C ALA A 13 0.14 -2.39 -9.64
N ARG A 14 1.39 -2.68 -9.26
CA ARG A 14 1.82 -2.79 -7.86
C ARG A 14 1.64 -1.48 -7.09
N ARG A 15 1.93 -0.34 -7.72
CA ARG A 15 1.73 0.99 -7.11
C ARG A 15 0.25 1.28 -6.86
N LEU A 16 -0.62 0.98 -7.83
CA LEU A 16 -2.07 1.10 -7.67
C LEU A 16 -2.58 0.19 -6.54
N GLY A 17 -2.14 -1.07 -6.51
CA GLY A 17 -2.50 -1.99 -5.43
C GLY A 17 -1.95 -1.57 -4.06
N TRP A 18 -0.84 -0.84 -3.98
CA TRP A 18 -0.35 -0.26 -2.73
C TRP A 18 -1.22 0.93 -2.29
N LEU A 19 -1.63 1.80 -3.23
CA LEU A 19 -2.51 2.94 -2.94
C LEU A 19 -3.88 2.51 -2.44
N ASP A 20 -4.47 1.48 -3.05
CA ASP A 20 -5.74 0.89 -2.63
C ASP A 20 -5.68 0.33 -1.19
N ARG A 21 -4.58 -0.36 -0.86
CA ARG A 21 -4.33 -0.83 0.51
C ARG A 21 -4.17 0.32 1.49
N ARG A 22 -3.45 1.38 1.11
CA ARG A 22 -3.29 2.58 1.95
C ARG A 22 -4.63 3.25 2.21
N GLN A 23 -5.47 3.40 1.19
CA GLN A 23 -6.83 3.95 1.33
C GLN A 23 -7.66 3.14 2.32
N SER A 24 -7.56 1.81 2.29
CA SER A 24 -8.25 0.93 3.24
C SER A 24 -7.78 1.15 4.68
N VAL A 25 -6.47 1.33 4.90
CA VAL A 25 -5.89 1.62 6.22
C VAL A 25 -6.36 2.98 6.74
N LEU A 26 -6.32 4.03 5.91
CA LEU A 26 -6.79 5.36 6.27
C LEU A 26 -8.30 5.37 6.58
N ALA A 27 -9.10 4.64 5.79
CA ALA A 27 -10.53 4.47 6.07
C ALA A 27 -10.77 3.77 7.41
N GLN A 28 -9.94 2.80 7.78
CA GLN A 28 -10.00 2.14 9.07
C GLN A 28 -9.63 3.10 10.22
N ASN A 29 -8.61 3.96 10.05
CA ASN A 29 -8.28 4.98 11.04
C ASN A 29 -9.46 5.94 11.26
N ILE A 30 -10.03 6.47 10.17
CA ILE A 30 -11.18 7.38 10.22
C ILE A 30 -12.39 6.72 10.90
N ALA A 31 -12.68 5.46 10.58
CA ALA A 31 -13.78 4.72 11.20
C ALA A 31 -13.59 4.52 12.71
N ASN A 32 -12.35 4.57 13.21
CA ASN A 32 -12.01 4.45 14.63
C ASN A 32 -11.69 5.81 15.27
N ALA A 33 -12.04 6.94 14.64
CA ALA A 33 -11.77 8.27 15.15
C ALA A 33 -12.47 8.60 16.49
N ASP A 34 -13.50 7.84 16.88
CA ASP A 34 -14.18 7.96 18.18
C ASP A 34 -13.92 6.76 19.10
N THR A 35 -12.90 5.93 18.78
CA THR A 35 -12.55 4.75 19.57
C THR A 35 -11.44 5.09 20.57
N SER A 36 -11.78 5.10 21.86
CA SER A 36 -10.80 5.36 22.93
C SER A 36 -9.61 4.39 22.86
N GLY A 37 -8.40 4.94 23.01
CA GLY A 37 -7.16 4.17 22.97
C GLY A 37 -6.75 3.63 21.60
N PHE A 38 -7.45 3.99 20.52
CA PHE A 38 -7.08 3.56 19.17
C PHE A 38 -5.76 4.18 18.72
N GLN A 39 -4.94 3.38 18.04
CA GLN A 39 -3.65 3.79 17.51
C GLN A 39 -3.70 3.75 15.98
N PRO A 40 -3.61 4.90 15.30
CA PRO A 40 -3.65 4.95 13.84
C PRO A 40 -2.45 4.21 13.24
N ARG A 41 -2.66 3.69 12.03
CA ARG A 41 -1.63 2.97 11.27
C ARG A 41 -1.48 3.57 9.88
N ASP A 42 -0.32 3.39 9.27
CA ASP A 42 -0.11 3.66 7.84
C ASP A 42 0.78 2.56 7.25
N LEU A 43 0.78 2.47 5.91
CA LEU A 43 1.67 1.59 5.20
C LEU A 43 3.10 2.17 5.15
N PRO A 44 4.13 1.32 5.20
CA PRO A 44 5.48 1.70 4.81
C PRO A 44 5.47 2.33 3.41
N SER A 45 6.48 3.15 3.13
CA SER A 45 6.64 3.71 1.79
C SER A 45 6.61 2.60 0.73
N PHE A 46 6.10 2.91 -0.45
CA PHE A 46 6.05 1.93 -1.54
C PHE A 46 7.42 1.37 -1.90
N ALA A 47 8.48 2.20 -1.84
CA ALA A 47 9.85 1.75 -2.05
C ALA A 47 10.28 0.71 -1.01
N ALA A 48 9.97 0.96 0.28
CA ALA A 48 10.25 -0.01 1.35
C ALA A 48 9.42 -1.29 1.19
N SER A 49 8.16 -1.17 0.78
CA SER A 49 7.27 -2.32 0.51
C SER A 49 7.80 -3.17 -0.66
N LEU A 50 8.34 -2.53 -1.69
CA LEU A 50 8.94 -3.22 -2.84
C LEU A 50 10.25 -3.93 -2.46
N ALA A 51 11.10 -3.26 -1.68
CA ALA A 51 12.35 -3.83 -1.16
C ALA A 51 12.08 -5.07 -0.27
N GLY A 52 11.12 -4.96 0.65
CA GLY A 52 10.71 -6.09 1.51
C GLY A 52 10.14 -7.27 0.70
N ALA A 53 9.37 -6.99 -0.36
CA ALA A 53 8.87 -8.04 -1.25
C ALA A 53 10.01 -8.76 -2.00
N THR A 54 11.05 -8.03 -2.43
CA THR A 54 12.22 -8.65 -3.06
C THR A 54 13.05 -9.48 -2.08
N GLU A 55 13.21 -9.02 -0.84
CA GLU A 55 13.91 -9.77 0.21
C GLU A 55 13.15 -11.05 0.59
N MET A 56 11.82 -10.99 0.70
CA MET A 56 11.01 -12.19 0.94
C MET A 56 11.07 -13.18 -0.22
N ALA A 57 11.09 -12.71 -1.46
CA ALA A 57 11.28 -13.58 -2.62
C ALA A 57 12.66 -14.27 -2.59
N ALA A 58 13.69 -13.58 -2.12
CA ALA A 58 15.04 -14.12 -1.95
C ALA A 58 15.18 -15.09 -0.75
N ALA A 59 14.42 -14.87 0.33
CA ALA A 59 14.41 -15.72 1.52
C ALA A 59 13.77 -17.11 1.30
N GLY A 60 13.08 -17.32 0.18
CA GLY A 60 12.41 -18.57 -0.15
C GLY A 60 11.10 -18.80 0.62
N ARG A 61 10.24 -19.67 0.10
CA ARG A 61 9.00 -20.05 0.79
C ARG A 61 9.33 -20.96 1.97
N LEU A 62 8.79 -20.63 3.14
CA LEU A 62 8.86 -21.53 4.30
C LEU A 62 8.07 -22.81 3.98
N GLU A 63 8.77 -23.95 4.00
CA GLU A 63 8.18 -25.27 3.80
C GLU A 63 7.47 -25.77 5.06
N LEU A 64 6.33 -26.44 4.88
CA LEU A 64 5.56 -26.97 5.99
C LEU A 64 6.21 -28.28 6.47
N THR A 65 6.99 -28.20 7.54
CA THR A 65 7.78 -29.35 8.02
C THR A 65 6.96 -30.47 8.64
N ARG A 66 5.71 -30.21 9.05
CA ARG A 66 4.81 -31.20 9.66
C ARG A 66 3.34 -30.99 9.26
N PRO A 67 2.54 -32.06 9.10
CA PRO A 67 1.14 -31.99 8.68
C PRO A 67 0.19 -31.22 9.62
N GLY A 68 0.63 -30.85 10.82
CA GLY A 68 -0.15 -30.07 11.80
C GLY A 68 0.34 -28.65 12.05
N HIS A 69 1.37 -28.19 11.33
CA HIS A 69 1.82 -26.81 11.42
C HIS A 69 0.93 -25.90 10.57
N MET A 70 0.84 -24.61 10.93
CA MET A 70 0.25 -23.61 10.05
C MET A 70 1.25 -23.22 8.97
N ALA A 71 0.78 -23.09 7.74
CA ALA A 71 1.57 -22.51 6.67
C ALA A 71 1.95 -21.07 7.03
N GLY A 72 3.21 -20.69 6.75
CA GLY A 72 3.66 -19.31 6.97
C GLY A 72 2.81 -18.34 6.17
N THR A 73 2.17 -17.37 6.83
CA THR A 73 1.31 -16.35 6.22
C THR A 73 2.11 -15.18 5.65
N ALA A 74 3.36 -15.41 5.27
CA ALA A 74 4.24 -14.37 4.79
C ALA A 74 3.63 -13.78 3.48
N GLY A 75 2.97 -12.62 3.61
CA GLY A 75 2.26 -11.93 2.54
C GLY A 75 0.72 -12.00 2.58
N ALA A 76 0.11 -12.70 3.53
CA ALA A 76 -1.35 -12.89 3.58
C ALA A 76 -2.04 -11.88 4.53
N GLY A 77 -2.10 -10.62 4.12
CA GLY A 77 -2.97 -9.63 4.77
C GLY A 77 -2.71 -8.22 4.27
N ILE A 78 -3.76 -7.54 3.78
CA ILE A 78 -3.74 -6.11 3.42
C ILE A 78 -3.23 -5.24 4.59
N LEU A 79 -3.45 -5.70 5.83
CA LEU A 79 -3.07 -5.01 7.07
C LEU A 79 -1.75 -5.49 7.69
N SER A 80 -1.14 -6.57 7.18
CA SER A 80 0.05 -7.16 7.81
C SER A 80 1.28 -6.26 7.72
N ASP A 81 1.30 -5.34 6.75
CA ASP A 81 2.37 -4.35 6.59
C ASP A 81 2.08 -3.02 7.31
N ALA A 82 0.84 -2.74 7.72
CA ALA A 82 0.48 -1.47 8.31
C ALA A 82 1.12 -1.31 9.70
N ARG A 83 1.92 -0.26 9.88
CA ARG A 83 2.63 0.02 11.12
C ARG A 83 1.95 1.18 11.85
N PRO A 84 1.96 1.19 13.19
CA PRO A 84 1.53 2.36 13.94
C PRO A 84 2.26 3.60 13.43
N THR A 85 1.52 4.65 13.11
CA THR A 85 2.14 5.97 12.97
C THR A 85 2.65 6.36 14.35
N GLY A 86 3.96 6.59 14.47
CA GLY A 86 4.63 6.77 15.76
C GLY A 86 4.05 7.91 16.61
N PRO A 87 4.49 8.07 17.87
CA PRO A 87 3.96 9.05 18.83
C PRO A 87 4.13 10.53 18.41
N ASP A 88 4.72 10.81 17.26
CA ASP A 88 4.95 12.14 16.70
C ASP A 88 3.74 12.76 15.99
N THR A 89 2.63 12.02 15.81
CA THR A 89 1.36 12.62 15.38
C THR A 89 0.65 13.15 16.63
N GLY A 90 0.88 14.44 16.89
CA GLY A 90 0.42 15.14 18.07
C GLY A 90 -1.09 15.08 18.29
N ALA A 91 -1.46 15.19 19.57
CA ALA A 91 -2.81 15.03 20.11
C ALA A 91 -3.26 13.57 20.26
N GLN A 92 -2.74 12.91 21.29
CA GLN A 92 -3.60 11.96 22.01
C GLN A 92 -4.79 12.76 22.53
N GLY A 93 -6.00 12.44 22.07
CA GLY A 93 -7.22 12.96 22.65
C GLY A 93 -7.22 12.76 24.17
N VAL A 94 -8.06 13.50 24.89
CA VAL A 94 -8.20 13.35 26.35
C VAL A 94 -8.58 11.90 26.73
N ASP A 95 -9.14 11.15 25.79
CA ASP A 95 -9.52 9.74 25.85
C ASP A 95 -8.43 8.74 25.40
N GLY A 96 -7.22 9.21 25.09
CA GLY A 96 -6.09 8.41 24.63
C GLY A 96 -6.17 7.95 23.17
N ASN A 97 -7.12 8.46 22.38
CA ASN A 97 -7.18 8.18 20.95
C ASN A 97 -6.08 8.96 20.20
N GLY A 98 -5.31 8.28 19.36
CA GLY A 98 -4.25 8.89 18.55
C GLY A 98 -4.69 9.37 17.17
N VAL A 99 -5.96 9.21 16.78
CA VAL A 99 -6.44 9.59 15.44
C VAL A 99 -6.68 11.09 15.35
N ALA A 100 -5.88 11.77 14.52
CA ALA A 100 -6.12 13.15 14.12
C ALA A 100 -6.93 13.19 12.81
N LEU A 101 -8.25 13.43 12.88
CA LEU A 101 -9.15 13.35 11.71
C LEU A 101 -8.71 14.26 10.55
N ASP A 102 -8.28 15.50 10.84
CA ASP A 102 -7.83 16.45 9.81
C ASP A 102 -6.59 15.93 9.06
N GLU A 103 -5.67 15.26 9.77
CA GLU A 103 -4.50 14.64 9.14
C GLU A 103 -4.90 13.43 8.30
N GLU A 104 -5.77 12.56 8.81
CA GLU A 104 -6.25 11.39 8.07
C GLU A 104 -6.96 11.80 6.78
N LEU A 105 -7.81 12.84 6.82
CA LEU A 105 -8.46 13.39 5.63
C LEU A 105 -7.45 13.97 4.63
N THR A 106 -6.41 14.63 5.13
CA THR A 106 -5.31 15.13 4.28
C THR A 106 -4.57 13.98 3.59
N ARG A 107 -4.29 12.88 4.31
CA ARG A 107 -3.65 11.67 3.76
C ARG A 107 -4.55 10.95 2.76
N VAL A 108 -5.87 10.97 2.95
CA VAL A 108 -6.84 10.44 1.98
C VAL A 108 -6.79 11.24 0.68
N ALA A 109 -6.82 12.57 0.77
CA ALA A 109 -6.72 13.45 -0.41
C ALA A 109 -5.41 13.23 -1.18
N ASP A 110 -4.27 13.13 -0.46
CA ASP A 110 -2.98 12.78 -1.05
C ASP A 110 -3.02 11.43 -1.78
N THR A 111 -3.57 10.40 -1.14
CA THR A 111 -3.69 9.05 -1.73
C THR A 111 -4.56 9.06 -2.99
N GLN A 112 -5.69 9.77 -2.99
CA GLN A 112 -6.55 9.93 -4.16
C GLN A 112 -5.83 10.64 -5.32
N ASN A 113 -5.07 11.71 -5.04
CA ASN A 113 -4.26 12.40 -6.04
C ASN A 113 -3.21 11.48 -6.66
N GLN A 114 -2.54 10.67 -5.84
CA GLN A 114 -1.54 9.70 -6.31
C GLN A 114 -2.16 8.60 -7.18
N GLN A 115 -3.38 8.15 -6.88
CA GLN A 115 -4.10 7.16 -7.67
C GLN A 115 -4.54 7.72 -9.03
N ALA A 116 -5.01 8.96 -9.07
CA ALA A 116 -5.32 9.66 -10.31
C ALA A 116 -4.06 9.81 -11.18
N LEU A 117 -2.92 10.20 -10.58
CA LEU A 117 -1.64 10.30 -11.27
C LEU A 117 -1.19 8.96 -11.87
N ALA A 118 -1.22 7.89 -11.08
CA ALA A 118 -0.82 6.55 -11.52
C ALA A 118 -1.67 6.06 -12.70
N THR A 119 -2.99 6.26 -12.64
CA THR A 119 -3.93 5.88 -13.71
C THR A 119 -3.73 6.72 -14.97
N GLY A 120 -3.47 8.02 -14.81
CA GLY A 120 -3.16 8.92 -15.91
C GLY A 120 -1.86 8.56 -16.62
N LEU A 121 -0.81 8.20 -15.86
CA LEU A 121 0.47 7.75 -16.42
C LEU A 121 0.32 6.44 -17.19
N TYR A 122 -0.41 5.47 -16.64
CA TYR A 122 -0.72 4.20 -17.30
C TYR A 122 -1.45 4.41 -18.63
N SER A 123 -2.47 5.27 -18.64
CA SER A 123 -3.23 5.60 -19.85
C SER A 123 -2.36 6.27 -20.91
N LYS A 124 -1.48 7.20 -20.51
CA LYS A 124 -0.52 7.86 -21.41
C LYS A 124 0.48 6.87 -22.01
N TYR A 125 1.02 5.95 -21.20
CA TYR A 125 1.94 4.91 -21.67
C TYR A 125 1.28 4.01 -22.71
N LEU A 126 0.05 3.55 -22.46
CA LEU A 126 -0.70 2.76 -23.44
C LEU A 126 -0.98 3.53 -24.73
N GLY A 127 -1.22 4.85 -24.63
CA GLY A 127 -1.35 5.71 -25.80
C GLY A 127 -0.08 5.75 -26.65
N LEU A 128 1.08 5.97 -26.02
CA LEU A 128 2.38 5.93 -26.71
C LEU A 128 2.68 4.55 -27.31
N PHE A 129 2.33 3.48 -26.59
CA PHE A 129 2.51 2.11 -27.06
C PHE A 129 1.66 1.82 -28.31
N ARG A 130 0.38 2.22 -28.31
CA ARG A 130 -0.50 2.10 -29.48
C ARG A 130 0.01 2.91 -30.67
N LEU A 131 0.50 4.12 -30.41
CA LEU A 131 1.11 4.99 -31.43
C LEU A 131 2.35 4.33 -32.05
N ALA A 132 3.26 3.78 -31.23
CA ALA A 132 4.47 3.10 -31.70
C ALA A 132 4.15 1.84 -32.53
N LEU A 133 3.05 1.14 -32.24
CA LEU A 133 2.56 0.01 -33.02
C LEU A 133 1.85 0.41 -34.33
N GLY A 134 1.77 1.70 -34.65
CA GLY A 134 1.09 2.19 -35.85
C GLY A 134 -0.42 1.99 -35.83
N ARG A 135 -1.00 1.76 -34.64
CA ARG A 135 -2.46 1.65 -34.42
C ARG A 135 -3.00 2.91 -33.76
N GLY A 136 -2.66 4.06 -34.34
CA GLY A 136 -3.22 5.38 -34.02
C GLY A 136 -4.52 5.63 -34.77
#